data_AF-A0A529LNG4-F1
#
_entry.id   AF-A0A529LNG4-F1
#
_cell.length_a   1.000
_cell.length_b   1.000
_cell.length_c   1.000
_cell.angle_alpha   90.00
_cell.angle_beta   90.00
_cell.angle_gamma   90.00
#
_symmetry.space_group_name_H-M   'P 1'
#
loop_
_entity.id
_entity.type
_entity.pdbx_description
1 polymer ?
#
loop_
_entity_poly.entity_id
_entity_poly.type
_entity_poly.pdbx_seq_one_letter_code
_entity_poly.pdbx_strand_id
1 'polypeptide(L)'
;MNFPVEAVREKFPALFLTDKGRRRIYLDNPAGTQVPQAVADAVSRCLLTTNANLGGYFETTLAAQQVVDEAHQAMADFLGSASPE
;
A
#
# COMPACT_ATOMS: atom_id res chain seq x y z
N MET A 1 -23.92 -8.61 -11.30
CA MET A 1 -22.97 -7.63 -10.72
C MET A 1 -21.91 -7.33 -11.77
N ASN A 2 -21.68 -6.06 -12.11
CA ASN A 2 -20.61 -5.65 -13.01
C ASN A 2 -19.44 -5.11 -12.18
N PHE A 3 -18.28 -5.76 -12.24
CA PHE A 3 -17.09 -5.29 -11.55
C PHE A 3 -16.44 -4.17 -12.38
N PRO A 4 -16.17 -2.97 -11.82
CA PRO A 4 -15.68 -1.83 -12.58
C PRO A 4 -14.18 -1.94 -12.88
N VAL A 5 -13.80 -2.91 -13.72
CA VAL A 5 -12.41 -3.28 -13.97
C VAL A 5 -11.56 -2.11 -14.47
N GLU A 6 -12.09 -1.23 -15.31
CA GLU A 6 -11.33 -0.08 -15.83
C GLU A 6 -10.96 0.91 -14.73
N ALA A 7 -11.90 1.21 -13.82
CA ALA A 7 -11.62 2.07 -12.67
C ALA A 7 -10.58 1.47 -11.72
N VAL A 8 -10.51 0.13 -11.63
CA VAL A 8 -9.47 -0.57 -10.87
C VAL A 8 -8.12 -0.43 -11.58
N ARG A 9 -8.05 -0.66 -12.90
CA ARG A 9 -6.80 -0.56 -13.67
C ARG A 9 -6.18 0.83 -13.58
N GLU A 10 -6.98 1.89 -13.56
CA GLU A 10 -6.53 3.27 -13.37
C GLU A 10 -5.76 3.50 -12.06
N LYS A 11 -5.98 2.67 -11.04
CA LYS A 11 -5.25 2.78 -9.77
C LYS A 11 -3.83 2.19 -9.83
N PHE A 12 -3.46 1.45 -10.88
CA PHE A 12 -2.16 0.78 -11.02
C PHE A 12 -1.32 1.42 -12.14
N PRO A 13 -0.43 2.38 -11.84
CA PRO A 13 0.37 3.08 -12.85
C PRO A 13 1.18 2.15 -13.75
N ALA A 14 1.67 1.03 -13.21
CA ALA A 14 2.47 0.05 -13.93
C ALA A 14 1.77 -0.50 -15.20
N LEU A 15 0.42 -0.57 -15.21
CA LEU A 15 -0.34 -1.09 -16.33
C LEU A 15 -0.36 -0.17 -17.55
N PHE A 16 0.06 1.09 -17.39
CA PHE A 16 0.17 2.07 -18.47
C PHE A 16 1.58 2.21 -19.03
N LEU A 17 2.56 1.51 -18.43
CA LEU A 17 3.93 1.49 -18.93
C LEU A 17 4.03 0.72 -20.26
N THR A 18 4.98 1.15 -21.09
CA THR A 18 5.23 0.55 -22.40
C THR A 18 6.70 0.16 -22.55
N ASP A 19 6.96 -0.99 -23.15
CA ASP A 19 8.29 -1.39 -23.61
C ASP A 19 8.30 -1.38 -25.14
N LYS A 20 9.22 -0.59 -25.73
CA LYS A 20 9.34 -0.44 -27.20
C LYS A 20 8.00 -0.09 -27.87
N GLY A 21 7.21 0.78 -27.24
CA GLY A 21 5.91 1.23 -27.74
C GLY A 21 4.76 0.23 -27.56
N ARG A 22 4.97 -0.91 -26.90
CA ARG A 22 3.92 -1.88 -26.58
C ARG A 22 3.58 -1.83 -25.09
N ARG A 23 2.30 -1.80 -24.76
CA ARG A 23 1.82 -1.84 -23.37
C ARG A 23 2.28 -3.13 -22.68
N ARG A 24 2.74 -3.01 -21.44
CA ARG A 24 3.06 -4.16 -20.59
C ARG A 24 1.80 -4.94 -20.22
N ILE A 25 1.87 -6.27 -20.31
CA ILE A 25 0.81 -7.18 -19.85
C ILE A 25 1.43 -8.09 -18.80
N TYR A 26 0.93 -7.98 -17.57
CA TYR A 26 1.40 -8.73 -16.41
C TYR A 26 0.47 -9.93 -16.17
N LEU A 27 0.97 -11.14 -16.41
CA LEU A 27 0.25 -12.40 -16.17
C LEU A 27 0.95 -13.28 -15.12
N ASP A 28 1.81 -12.67 -14.29
CA ASP A 28 2.66 -13.37 -13.32
C ASP A 28 2.51 -12.80 -11.90
N ASN A 29 1.26 -12.57 -11.48
CA ASN A 29 0.97 -12.13 -10.11
C ASN A 29 1.47 -13.09 -9.01
N PRO A 30 1.58 -14.43 -9.23
CA PRO A 30 2.19 -15.32 -8.24
C PRO A 30 3.67 -15.02 -7.94
N ALA A 31 4.44 -14.52 -8.92
CA ALA A 31 5.82 -14.08 -8.67
C ALA A 31 5.89 -12.70 -7.98
N GLY A 32 4.89 -11.85 -8.23
CA GLY A 32 4.77 -10.55 -7.56
C GLY A 32 3.68 -9.68 -8.20
N THR A 33 2.89 -9.04 -7.36
CA THR A 33 1.83 -8.14 -7.80
C THR A 33 2.36 -6.74 -8.10
N GLN A 34 1.76 -6.07 -9.08
CA GLN A 34 1.88 -4.61 -9.17
C GLN A 34 1.09 -3.96 -8.01
N VAL A 35 1.52 -2.79 -7.56
CA VAL A 35 0.85 -2.07 -6.47
C VAL A 35 0.04 -0.88 -7.01
N PRO A 36 -1.09 -0.53 -6.38
CA PRO A 36 -1.79 0.71 -6.71
C PRO A 36 -1.05 1.94 -6.18
N GLN A 37 -1.31 3.11 -6.76
CA GLN A 37 -0.67 4.38 -6.37
C GLN A 37 -0.79 4.67 -4.88
N ALA A 38 -1.94 4.37 -4.27
CA ALA A 38 -2.18 4.61 -2.84
C ALA A 38 -1.18 3.87 -1.92
N VAL A 39 -0.72 2.67 -2.32
CA VAL A 39 0.30 1.93 -1.56
C VAL A 39 1.66 2.62 -1.68
N ALA A 40 2.04 3.04 -2.89
CA ALA A 40 3.28 3.78 -3.11
C ALA A 40 3.30 5.10 -2.33
N ASP A 41 2.18 5.82 -2.29
CA ASP A 41 2.05 7.08 -1.55
C ASP A 41 2.15 6.86 -0.04
N ALA A 42 1.53 5.80 0.50
CA ALA A 42 1.62 5.47 1.92
C ALA A 42 3.05 5.12 2.34
N VAL A 43 3.75 4.30 1.55
CA VAL A 43 5.17 3.95 1.78
C VAL A 43 6.04 5.19 1.69
N SER A 44 5.84 6.03 0.66
CA SER A 44 6.59 7.27 0.49
C SER A 44 6.38 8.22 1.66
N ARG A 45 5.14 8.43 2.10
CA ARG A 45 4.82 9.26 3.27
C ARG A 45 5.50 8.73 4.53
N CYS A 46 5.45 7.41 4.76
CA CYS A 46 6.10 6.79 5.91
C CYS A 46 7.61 7.11 5.94
N LEU A 47 8.29 6.87 4.81
CA LEU A 47 9.74 7.09 4.69
C LEU A 47 10.13 8.57 4.78
N LEU A 48 9.35 9.47 4.19
CA LEU A 48 9.70 10.89 4.07
C LEU A 48 9.27 11.72 5.28
N THR A 49 8.25 11.30 6.03
CA THR A 49 7.62 12.17 7.05
C THR A 49 7.52 11.54 8.44
N THR A 50 7.50 10.22 8.57
CA THR A 50 7.30 9.52 9.85
C THR A 50 8.41 8.53 10.19
N ASN A 51 9.55 8.56 9.50
CA ASN A 51 10.59 7.55 9.66
C ASN A 51 11.39 7.74 10.96
N ALA A 52 11.02 6.98 11.99
CA ALA A 52 11.72 6.93 13.27
C ALA A 52 11.60 5.53 13.91
N ASN A 53 12.53 5.20 14.80
CA ASN A 53 12.35 4.04 15.68
C ASN A 53 11.15 4.27 16.60
N LEU A 54 10.43 3.18 16.91
CA LEU A 54 9.28 3.20 17.81
C LEU A 54 9.71 3.29 19.29
N GLY A 55 8.78 3.69 20.15
CA GLY A 55 8.95 3.67 21.61
C GLY A 55 9.67 4.87 22.23
N GLY A 56 9.91 5.94 21.47
CA GLY A 56 10.33 7.22 22.03
C GLY A 56 9.14 8.13 22.34
N TYR A 57 9.44 9.39 22.70
CA TYR A 57 8.42 10.37 23.11
C TYR A 57 8.41 11.65 22.24
N PHE A 58 9.18 11.69 21.15
CA PHE A 58 9.21 12.84 20.23
C PHE A 58 8.21 12.66 19.08
N GLU A 59 7.83 13.76 18.44
CA GLU A 59 6.72 13.78 17.46
C GLU A 59 6.84 12.72 16.36
N THR A 60 8.03 12.56 15.75
CA THR A 60 8.20 11.60 14.64
C THR A 60 8.04 10.14 15.08
N THR A 61 8.44 9.76 16.30
CA THR A 61 8.26 8.39 16.79
C THR A 61 6.81 8.10 17.17
N LEU A 62 6.07 9.09 17.68
CA LEU A 62 4.63 8.97 17.88
C LEU A 62 3.89 8.81 16.54
N ALA A 63 4.27 9.59 15.53
CA ALA A 63 3.71 9.46 14.19
C ALA A 63 4.07 8.11 13.53
N ALA A 64 5.27 7.60 13.75
CA ALA A 64 5.68 6.26 13.28
C ALA A 64 4.83 5.15 13.94
N GLN A 65 4.59 5.26 15.25
CA GLN A 65 3.77 4.31 15.99
C GLN A 65 2.33 4.29 15.46
N GLN A 66 1.75 5.47 15.21
CA GLN A 66 0.41 5.56 14.65
C GLN A 66 0.28 4.83 13.30
N VAL A 67 1.28 4.92 12.41
CA VAL A 67 1.27 4.18 11.14
C VAL A 67 1.22 2.67 11.35
N VAL A 68 1.95 2.16 12.36
CA VAL A 68 1.97 0.72 12.69
C VAL A 68 0.65 0.30 13.31
N ASP A 69 0.11 1.07 14.25
CA ASP A 69 -1.15 0.79 14.93
C ASP A 69 -2.32 0.73 13.94
N GLU A 70 -2.40 1.71 13.02
CA GLU A 70 -3.40 1.74 11.95
C GLU A 70 -3.26 0.55 11.01
N ALA A 71 -2.03 0.13 10.70
CA ALA A 71 -1.78 -1.05 9.86
C ALA A 71 -2.22 -2.35 10.55
N HIS A 72 -1.93 -2.51 11.84
CA HIS A 72 -2.38 -3.68 12.61
C HIS A 72 -3.91 -3.72 12.74
N GLN A 73 -4.55 -2.58 13.00
CA GLN A 73 -6.01 -2.50 13.03
C GLN A 73 -6.64 -2.87 11.69
N ALA A 74 -6.11 -2.34 10.58
CA ALA A 74 -6.60 -2.67 9.24
C ALA A 74 -6.46 -4.17 8.92
N MET A 75 -5.37 -4.80 9.39
CA MET A 75 -5.17 -6.24 9.23
C MET A 75 -6.12 -7.07 10.11
N ALA A 76 -6.39 -6.63 11.34
CA ALA A 76 -7.40 -7.26 12.19
C ALA A 76 -8.77 -7.23 11.54
N ASP A 77 -9.18 -6.07 11.02
CA ASP A 77 -10.46 -5.90 10.31
C ASP A 77 -10.53 -6.80 9.05
N PHE A 78 -9.45 -6.85 8.27
CA PHE A 78 -9.38 -7.64 7.04
C PHE A 78 -9.45 -9.16 7.30
N LEU A 79 -8.79 -9.62 8.37
CA LEU A 79 -8.75 -11.04 8.75
C LEU A 79 -9.93 -11.46 9.65
N GLY A 80 -10.73 -10.51 10.14
CA GLY A 80 -11.81 -10.76 11.08
C GLY A 80 -11.33 -11.10 12.49
N SER A 81 -10.17 -10.58 12.91
CA SER A 81 -9.66 -10.72 14.28
C SER A 81 -10.45 -9.86 15.26
N ALA A 82 -10.53 -10.29 16.52
CA ALA A 82 -11.17 -9.53 17.58
C ALA A 82 -10.30 -8.35 18.09
N SER A 83 -8.99 -8.37 17.82
CA SER A 83 -8.08 -7.30 18.20
C SER A 83 -6.85 -7.22 17.26
N PRO A 84 -6.17 -6.05 17.24
CA PRO A 84 -4.95 -5.81 16.47
C PRO A 84 -3.65 -6.34 17.13
N GLU A 85 -3.73 -6.86 18.35
CA GLU A 85 -2.60 -7.47 19.08
C GLU A 85 -2.45 -8.97 18.77
#